data_AF-A0AAE3EEC1-F1
#
_entry.id   AF-A0AAE3EEC1-F1
#
_cell.length_a   1.000
_cell.length_b   1.000
_cell.length_c   1.000
_cell.angle_alpha   90.00
_cell.angle_beta   90.00
_cell.angle_gamma   90.00
#
_symmetry.space_group_name_H-M   'P 1'
#
loop_
_entity.id
_entity.type
_entity.pdbx_description
1 polymer ?
#
loop_
_entity_poly.entity_id
_entity_poly.type
_entity_poly.pdbx_seq_one_letter_code
_entity_poly.pdbx_strand_id
1 'polypeptide(L)'
;MDKSSRKILCAMVDENGFPKLFNVGDETEALAKKLNINYMSFKLNIVYLAKIGFINIIKYEGTDADAAYILTHEGVAWKYFRWREILRYLEDKWIDFFSLLLSTIALLISISGRLL
;
A
#
# COMPACT_ATOMS: atom_id res chain seq x y z
N MET A 1 -1.15 -0.51 -3.85
CA MET A 1 -1.78 -1.30 -2.76
C MET A 1 -3.23 -1.60 -3.13
N ASP A 2 -3.61 -2.87 -3.10
CA ASP A 2 -4.97 -3.36 -3.38
C ASP A 2 -5.94 -3.13 -2.21
N LYS A 3 -7.24 -3.40 -2.45
CA LYS A 3 -8.32 -3.14 -1.47
C LYS A 3 -8.20 -4.00 -0.21
N SER A 4 -7.71 -5.24 -0.32
CA SER A 4 -7.62 -6.19 0.79
C SER A 4 -6.43 -5.86 1.69
N SER A 5 -5.25 -5.62 1.10
CA SER A 5 -4.08 -5.12 1.83
C SER A 5 -4.40 -3.84 2.60
N ARG A 6 -5.13 -2.91 1.96
CA ARG A 6 -5.55 -1.66 2.62
C ARG A 6 -6.47 -1.92 3.81
N LYS A 7 -7.42 -2.85 3.69
CA LYS A 7 -8.33 -3.20 4.80
C LYS A 7 -7.56 -3.77 6.00
N ILE A 8 -6.62 -4.67 5.75
CA ILE A 8 -5.78 -5.29 6.79
C ILE A 8 -4.93 -4.21 7.46
N LEU A 9 -4.26 -3.36 6.69
CA LEU A 9 -3.44 -2.28 7.22
C LEU A 9 -4.25 -1.31 8.10
N CYS A 10 -5.42 -0.85 7.62
CA CYS A 10 -6.29 0.00 8.42
C CYS A 10 -6.73 -0.68 9.72
N ALA A 11 -7.13 -1.96 9.65
CA ALA A 11 -7.58 -2.68 10.83
C ALA A 11 -6.46 -2.85 11.87
N MET A 12 -5.23 -3.10 11.44
CA MET A 12 -4.06 -3.14 12.33
C MET A 12 -3.76 -1.78 12.95
N VAL A 13 -3.99 -0.68 12.23
CA VAL A 13 -3.83 0.69 12.75
C VAL A 13 -4.92 1.01 13.78
N ASP A 14 -6.16 0.60 13.53
CA ASP A 14 -7.31 0.89 14.39
C ASP A 14 -7.25 0.13 15.73
N GLU A 15 -6.59 -1.03 15.79
CA GLU A 15 -6.48 -1.85 17.01
C GLU A 15 -5.34 -1.45 17.97
N ASN A 16 -5.16 -0.15 18.21
CA ASN A 16 -4.01 0.46 18.93
C ASN A 16 -2.69 0.35 18.15
N GLY A 17 -2.69 0.79 16.89
CA GLY A 17 -1.51 0.83 16.02
C GLY A 17 -0.23 1.29 16.72
N PHE A 18 0.89 0.70 16.28
CA PHE A 18 2.29 0.81 16.76
C PHE A 18 2.54 1.32 18.21
N PRO A 19 3.27 0.56 19.04
CA PRO A 19 4.05 -0.64 18.73
C PRO A 19 3.32 -1.95 19.10
N LYS A 20 2.04 -2.10 18.74
CA LYS A 20 1.34 -3.37 18.96
C LYS A 20 1.90 -4.48 18.08
N LEU A 21 2.24 -5.59 18.73
CA LEU A 21 2.57 -6.86 18.10
C LEU A 21 1.29 -7.65 17.86
N PHE A 22 1.11 -8.14 16.63
CA PHE A 22 0.03 -9.05 16.27
C PHE A 22 0.59 -10.47 16.20
N ASN A 23 0.28 -11.30 17.19
CA ASN A 23 0.82 -12.65 17.29
C ASN A 23 0.25 -13.55 16.19
N VAL A 24 1.12 -14.34 15.55
CA VAL A 24 0.67 -15.28 14.53
C VAL A 24 -0.07 -16.44 15.18
N GLY A 25 -1.33 -16.64 14.79
CA GLY A 25 -2.22 -17.63 15.37
C GLY A 25 -3.61 -17.02 15.58
N ASP A 26 -4.11 -17.11 16.80
CA ASP A 26 -5.50 -16.72 17.13
C ASP A 26 -5.81 -15.25 16.79
N GLU A 27 -4.87 -14.33 17.01
CA GLU A 27 -5.09 -12.90 16.71
C GLU A 27 -5.19 -12.64 15.20
N THR A 28 -4.31 -13.25 14.41
CA THR A 28 -4.33 -13.08 12.94
C THR A 28 -5.52 -13.79 12.31
N GLU A 29 -5.94 -14.93 12.86
CA GLU A 29 -7.16 -15.61 12.45
C GLU A 29 -8.43 -14.83 12.84
N ALA A 30 -8.48 -14.27 14.04
CA ALA A 30 -9.58 -13.43 14.49
C ALA A 30 -9.70 -12.18 13.60
N LEU A 31 -8.57 -11.55 13.27
CA LEU A 31 -8.54 -10.39 12.38
C LEU A 31 -8.97 -10.77 10.95
N ALA A 32 -8.49 -11.90 10.43
CA ALA A 32 -8.90 -12.40 9.11
C ALA A 32 -10.41 -12.68 9.05
N LYS A 33 -10.98 -13.31 10.10
CA LYS A 33 -12.43 -13.53 10.25
C LYS A 33 -13.21 -12.23 10.34
N LYS A 34 -12.77 -11.28 11.17
CA LYS A 34 -13.38 -9.95 11.33
C LYS A 34 -13.43 -9.18 10.00
N LEU A 35 -12.40 -9.33 9.18
CA LEU A 35 -12.31 -8.67 7.87
C LEU A 35 -12.99 -9.45 6.73
N ASN A 36 -13.50 -10.66 7.02
CA ASN A 36 -14.03 -11.61 6.05
C ASN A 36 -13.04 -11.87 4.90
N ILE A 37 -11.77 -12.12 5.26
CA ILE A 37 -10.68 -12.44 4.33
C ILE A 37 -10.24 -13.88 4.61
N ASN A 38 -10.09 -14.69 3.56
CA ASN A 38 -9.52 -16.03 3.70
C ASN A 38 -8.10 -15.96 4.30
N TYR A 39 -7.78 -16.84 5.24
CA TYR A 39 -6.50 -16.81 5.95
C TYR A 39 -5.27 -16.90 5.04
N MET A 40 -5.33 -17.70 3.96
CA MET A 40 -4.24 -17.77 2.97
C MET A 40 -4.08 -16.43 2.23
N SER A 41 -5.19 -15.82 1.84
CA SER A 41 -5.17 -14.47 1.26
C SER A 41 -4.63 -13.46 2.26
N PHE A 42 -5.02 -13.55 3.53
CA PHE A 42 -4.51 -12.68 4.59
C PHE A 42 -2.98 -12.76 4.70
N LYS A 43 -2.42 -13.99 4.77
CA LYS A 43 -0.96 -14.19 4.77
C LYS A 43 -0.27 -13.57 3.56
N LEU A 44 -0.81 -13.77 2.35
CA LEU A 44 -0.24 -13.15 1.14
C LEU A 44 -0.28 -11.62 1.19
N ASN A 45 -1.35 -11.03 1.73
CA ASN A 45 -1.43 -9.58 1.92
C ASN A 45 -0.40 -9.10 2.96
N ILE A 46 -0.17 -9.84 4.06
CA ILE A 46 0.87 -9.50 5.04
C ILE A 46 2.27 -9.54 4.40
N VAL A 47 2.57 -10.57 3.60
CA VAL A 47 3.85 -10.66 2.87
C VAL A 47 4.00 -9.48 1.91
N TYR A 48 2.94 -9.11 1.18
CA TYR A 48 2.96 -7.94 0.31
C TYR A 48 3.16 -6.63 1.09
N LEU A 49 2.43 -6.44 2.20
CA LEU A 49 2.55 -5.26 3.07
C LEU A 49 3.96 -5.14 3.68
N ALA A 50 4.60 -6.27 3.98
CA ALA A 50 5.99 -6.31 4.43
C ALA A 50 6.96 -5.96 3.30
N LYS A 51 6.74 -6.47 2.09
CA LYS A 51 7.56 -6.14 0.91
C LYS A 51 7.56 -4.64 0.59
N ILE A 52 6.44 -3.95 0.82
CA ILE A 52 6.32 -2.49 0.60
C ILE A 52 6.69 -1.66 1.83
N GLY A 53 7.19 -2.28 2.91
CA GLY A 53 7.75 -1.58 4.07
C GLY A 53 6.73 -1.11 5.13
N PHE A 54 5.45 -1.48 5.03
CA PHE A 54 4.43 -1.05 6.01
C PHE A 54 4.33 -1.97 7.23
N ILE A 55 4.79 -3.21 7.13
CA ILE A 55 4.78 -4.20 8.21
C ILE A 55 6.15 -4.87 8.30
N ASN A 56 6.62 -5.14 9.52
CA ASN A 56 7.73 -6.05 9.75
C ASN A 56 7.20 -7.40 10.23
N ILE A 57 7.75 -8.47 9.66
CA ILE A 57 7.49 -9.84 10.07
C ILE A 57 8.58 -10.24 11.05
N ILE A 58 8.20 -10.53 12.28
CA ILE A 58 9.08 -11.05 13.32
C ILE A 58 9.01 -12.57 13.23
N LYS A 59 10.16 -13.21 13.10
CA LYS A 59 10.29 -14.68 13.07
C LYS A 59 10.68 -15.21 14.45
N TYR A 60 10.35 -16.46 14.70
CA TYR A 60 10.89 -17.17 15.86
C TYR A 60 12.40 -17.36 15.70
N GLU A 61 13.14 -17.18 16.79
CA GLU A 61 14.59 -17.34 16.80
C GLU A 61 14.98 -18.76 16.35
N GLY A 62 15.91 -18.86 15.40
CA GLY A 62 16.38 -20.15 14.88
C GLY A 62 15.41 -20.88 13.94
N THR A 63 14.29 -20.27 13.53
CA THR A 63 13.35 -20.87 12.57
C THR A 63 12.91 -19.89 11.49
N ASP A 64 12.36 -20.42 10.39
CA ASP A 64 11.71 -19.61 9.35
C ASP A 64 10.22 -19.34 9.62
N ALA A 65 9.71 -19.71 10.80
CA ALA A 65 8.31 -19.51 11.15
C ALA A 65 8.04 -18.07 11.62
N ASP A 66 6.96 -17.47 11.12
CA ASP A 66 6.48 -16.16 11.56
C ASP A 66 5.95 -16.24 13.00
N ALA A 67 6.46 -15.38 13.88
CA ALA A 67 6.04 -15.26 15.28
C ALA A 67 5.01 -14.15 15.47
N ALA A 68 5.27 -12.96 14.90
CA ALA A 68 4.39 -11.81 15.03
C ALA A 68 4.53 -10.84 13.85
N TYR A 69 3.53 -9.99 13.67
CA TYR A 69 3.54 -8.89 12.72
C TYR A 69 3.49 -7.57 13.48
N ILE A 70 4.32 -6.60 13.10
CA ILE A 70 4.33 -5.26 13.69
C ILE A 70 4.25 -4.21 12.59
N LEU A 71 3.47 -3.15 12.82
CA LEU A 71 3.45 -2.00 11.91
C LEU A 71 4.80 -1.29 11.95
N THR A 72 5.26 -0.76 10.81
CA THR A 72 6.38 0.19 10.79
C THR A 72 5.86 1.61 11.01
N HIS A 73 6.76 2.56 11.25
CA HIS A 73 6.40 3.99 11.27
C HIS A 73 5.67 4.41 9.98
N GLU A 74 6.13 3.89 8.84
CA GLU A 74 5.49 4.15 7.54
C GLU A 74 4.11 3.50 7.43
N GLY A 75 3.93 2.30 8.00
CA GLY A 75 2.65 1.60 8.04
C GLY A 75 1.59 2.33 8.87
N VAL A 76 1.97 2.95 9.99
CA VAL A 76 1.06 3.77 10.81
C VAL A 76 0.64 5.02 10.04
N ALA A 77 1.63 5.73 9.47
CA ALA A 77 1.41 6.97 8.74
C ALA A 77 1.18 6.74 7.22
N TRP A 78 0.64 5.58 6.83
CA TRP A 78 0.56 5.14 5.43
C TRP A 78 -0.16 6.14 4.50
N LYS A 79 -1.15 6.88 5.03
CA LYS A 79 -1.84 7.93 4.27
C LYS A 79 -0.87 9.05 3.88
N TYR A 80 -0.04 9.49 4.82
CA TYR A 80 0.93 10.55 4.62
C TYR A 80 2.02 10.12 3.64
N PHE A 81 2.62 8.94 3.85
CA PHE A 81 3.70 8.44 3.00
C PHE A 81 3.25 8.23 1.55
N ARG A 82 2.03 7.69 1.35
CA ARG A 82 1.47 7.53 0.01
C ARG A 82 1.15 8.87 -0.67
N TRP A 83 0.66 9.84 0.08
CA TRP A 83 0.46 11.20 -0.44
C TRP A 83 1.78 11.82 -0.87
N ARG A 84 2.82 11.69 -0.05
CA ARG A 84 4.16 12.18 -0.36
C ARG A 84 4.75 11.51 -1.60
N GLU A 85 4.52 10.22 -1.79
CA GLU A 85 4.96 9.48 -2.98
C GLU A 85 4.28 9.98 -4.26
N ILE A 86 2.97 10.25 -4.20
CA ILE A 86 2.24 10.85 -5.33
C ILE A 86 2.77 12.24 -5.66
N LEU A 87 2.99 13.08 -4.64
CA LEU A 87 3.54 14.42 -4.83
C LEU A 87 4.94 14.37 -5.46
N ARG A 88 5.81 13.48 -4.97
CA ARG A 88 7.14 13.27 -5.55
C ARG A 88 7.06 12.79 -6.99
N TYR A 89 6.14 11.88 -7.30
CA TYR A 89 5.94 11.42 -8.68
C TYR A 89 5.50 12.56 -9.60
N LEU A 90 4.60 13.45 -9.15
CA LEU A 90 4.23 14.64 -9.90
C LEU A 90 5.43 15.59 -10.07
N GLU A 91 6.24 15.78 -9.02
CA GLU A 91 7.45 16.60 -9.07
C GLU A 91 8.52 16.03 -10.02
N ASP A 92 8.63 14.72 -10.16
CA ASP A 92 9.56 14.10 -11.09
C ASP A 92 9.05 14.14 -12.54
N LYS A 93 7.72 14.10 -12.72
CA LYS A 93 7.08 13.90 -14.04
C LYS A 93 6.29 15.09 -14.56
N TRP A 94 6.32 16.24 -13.88
CA TRP A 94 5.56 17.41 -14.33
C TRP A 94 5.95 17.84 -15.75
N ILE A 95 7.24 17.84 -16.10
CA ILE A 95 7.70 18.22 -17.45
C ILE A 95 7.16 17.27 -18.52
N ASP A 96 7.25 15.96 -18.28
CA ASP A 96 6.71 14.93 -19.18
C ASP A 96 5.20 15.09 -19.36
N PHE A 97 4.48 15.41 -18.28
CA PHE A 97 3.05 15.66 -18.30
C PHE A 97 2.68 16.91 -19.14
N PHE A 98 3.40 18.02 -18.97
CA PHE A 98 3.18 19.22 -19.77
C PHE A 98 3.55 19.03 -21.25
N SER A 99 4.61 18.27 -21.53
CA SER A 99 4.98 17.90 -22.90
C SER A 99 3.87 17.10 -23.59
N LEU A 100 3.31 16.11 -22.90
CA LEU A 100 2.18 15.31 -23.40
C LEU A 100 0.92 16.16 -23.61
N LEU A 101 0.63 17.08 -22.69
CA LEU A 101 -0.49 18.01 -22.81
C LEU A 101 -0.34 18.93 -24.03
N LEU A 102 0.84 19.52 -24.21
CA LEU A 102 1.13 20.43 -25.33
C LEU A 102 1.05 19.69 -26.67
N SER A 103 1.61 18.47 -26.74
CA SER A 103 1.52 17.60 -27.92
C SER A 103 0.07 17.26 -28.26
N THR A 104 -0.75 16.96 -27.26
CA THR A 104 -2.19 16.66 -27.45
C THR A 104 -2.96 17.86 -27.98
N ILE A 105 -2.70 19.06 -27.44
CA ILE A 105 -3.31 20.31 -27.90
C ILE A 105 -2.90 20.60 -29.35
N ALA A 106 -1.61 20.46 -29.67
CA ALA A 106 -1.11 20.64 -31.03
C ALA A 106 -1.76 19.68 -32.02
N LEU A 107 -1.97 18.42 -31.61
CA LEU A 107 -2.68 17.42 -32.41
C LEU A 107 -4.13 17.80 -32.66
N LEU A 108 -4.86 18.25 -31.62
CA LEU A 108 -6.25 18.69 -31.75
C LEU A 108 -6.38 19.87 -32.70
N ILE A 109 -5.52 20.89 -32.57
CA ILE A 109 -5.50 22.04 -33.49
C ILE A 109 -5.20 21.59 -34.92
N SER A 110 -4.24 20.69 -35.10
CA SER A 110 -3.87 20.14 -36.41
C SER A 110 -5.04 19.40 -37.08
N ILE A 111 -5.80 18.59 -36.32
CA ILE A 111 -6.97 17.87 -36.83
C ILE A 111 -8.11 18.85 -37.16
N SER A 112 -8.42 19.78 -36.27
CA SER A 112 -9.50 20.77 -36.49
C SER A 112 -9.19 21.70 -37.67
N GLY A 113 -7.94 22.13 -37.83
CA GLY A 113 -7.52 22.96 -38.96
C GLY A 113 -7.46 22.22 -40.31
N ARG A 114 -7.44 20.88 -40.29
CA ARG A 114 -7.43 20.04 -41.51
C ARG A 114 -8.85 19.61 -41.94
N LEU A 115 -9.87 19.81 -41.09
CA LEU A 115 -11.29 19.50 -41.34
C LEU A 115 -12.12 20.73 -41.75
N LEU A 116 -11.53 21.93 -41.72
CA LEU A 116 -12.07 23.18 -42.30
C LEU A 116 -11.46 23.42 -43.68
#